data_AF-A0A2T2SGJ0-F1
#
_entry.id   AF-A0A2T2SGJ0-F1
#
_cell.length_a   1.000
_cell.length_b   1.000
_cell.length_c   1.000
_cell.angle_alpha   90.00
_cell.angle_beta   90.00
_cell.angle_gamma   90.00
#
_symmetry.space_group_name_H-M   'P 1'
#
loop_
_entity.id
_entity.type
_entity.pdbx_description
1 polymer ?
#
loop_
_entity_poly.entity_id
_entity_poly.type
_entity_poly.pdbx_seq_one_letter_code
_entity_poly.pdbx_strand_id
1 'polypeptide(L)'
;NRRFPSTDYVRDWDELDYTPAPDCFHDIFGHMPMLTQPEFADFYQLFGQAALKAEGAERPALEAFHWFTVEFGLLEEPEGTRIFGAGIVSSNEEVTHALSDQVTKTPFDPDVLVDTDYEVYNLQDELFVMDSFEQLVDGFRDWTSERNLL
;
A
#
# COMPACT_ATOMS: atom_id res chain seq x y z
N ASN A 1 -2.67 -14.67 -11.59
CA ASN A 1 -1.72 -14.82 -12.73
C ASN A 1 -0.46 -13.98 -12.59
N ARG A 2 -0.18 -13.35 -11.42
CA ARG A 2 0.99 -12.50 -11.16
C ARG A 2 1.29 -11.51 -12.30
N ARG A 3 0.28 -10.72 -12.68
CA ARG A 3 0.39 -9.67 -13.68
C ARG A 3 0.06 -8.35 -13.03
N PHE A 4 0.99 -7.41 -13.11
CA PHE A 4 0.82 -6.04 -12.65
C PHE A 4 0.55 -5.15 -13.88
N PRO A 5 -0.62 -4.48 -13.97
CA PRO A 5 -0.82 -3.47 -15.01
C PRO A 5 0.03 -2.23 -14.70
N SER A 6 0.70 -1.69 -15.70
CA SER A 6 1.50 -0.47 -15.56
C SER A 6 1.10 0.53 -16.63
N THR A 7 1.11 1.79 -16.23
CA THR A 7 0.91 2.96 -17.09
C THR A 7 2.08 3.12 -18.08
N ASP A 8 1.80 3.76 -19.22
CA ASP A 8 2.74 3.92 -20.34
C ASP A 8 3.11 5.39 -20.60
N TYR A 9 2.74 6.29 -19.70
CA TYR A 9 3.07 7.72 -19.74
C TYR A 9 3.88 8.13 -18.50
N VAL A 10 4.53 9.28 -18.58
CA VAL A 10 5.25 9.91 -17.47
C VAL A 10 4.59 11.26 -17.16
N ARG A 11 4.57 11.65 -15.88
CA ARG A 11 4.04 12.92 -15.41
C ARG A 11 4.75 14.12 -16.02
N ASP A 12 4.09 15.28 -15.99
CA ASP A 12 4.67 16.54 -16.45
C ASP A 12 5.67 17.12 -15.44
N TRP A 13 6.48 18.08 -15.88
CA TRP A 13 7.56 18.67 -15.08
C TRP A 13 7.09 19.39 -13.81
N ASP A 14 5.88 19.93 -13.82
CA ASP A 14 5.26 20.63 -12.68
C ASP A 14 4.69 19.68 -11.62
N GLU A 15 4.64 18.37 -11.90
CA GLU A 15 4.14 17.33 -10.98
C GLU A 15 5.26 16.40 -10.47
N LEU A 16 6.54 16.79 -10.65
CA LEU A 16 7.67 15.94 -10.26
C LEU A 16 7.68 15.58 -8.77
N ASP A 17 7.38 16.54 -7.90
CA ASP A 17 7.44 16.37 -6.45
C ASP A 17 6.20 15.61 -5.91
N TYR A 18 5.04 15.78 -6.58
CA TYR A 18 3.79 15.08 -6.28
C TYR A 18 2.88 15.05 -7.52
N THR A 19 2.29 13.88 -7.80
CA THR A 19 1.25 13.72 -8.83
C THR A 19 0.05 12.98 -8.21
N PRO A 20 -1.19 13.42 -8.47
CA PRO A 20 -2.38 12.77 -7.94
C PRO A 20 -2.76 11.47 -8.68
N ALA A 21 -2.13 11.18 -9.82
CA ALA A 21 -2.40 9.99 -10.62
C ALA A 21 -1.12 9.19 -10.86
N PRO A 22 -1.16 7.84 -10.83
CA PRO A 22 0.03 7.03 -11.07
C PRO A 22 0.54 7.22 -12.50
N ASP A 23 1.85 7.22 -12.66
CA ASP A 23 2.56 7.25 -13.94
C ASP A 23 3.63 6.14 -13.98
N CYS A 24 4.33 5.98 -15.11
CA CYS A 24 5.24 4.85 -15.28
C CYS A 24 6.45 4.93 -14.33
N PHE A 25 6.81 6.14 -13.87
CA PHE A 25 7.81 6.32 -12.83
C PHE A 25 7.34 5.70 -11.51
N HIS A 26 6.11 6.01 -11.08
CA HIS A 26 5.52 5.41 -9.90
C HIS A 26 5.48 3.87 -9.98
N ASP A 27 5.07 3.32 -11.12
CA ASP A 27 5.03 1.87 -11.29
C ASP A 27 6.43 1.23 -11.21
N ILE A 28 7.41 1.81 -11.91
CA ILE A 28 8.77 1.25 -12.02
C ILE A 28 9.54 1.40 -10.71
N PHE A 29 9.46 2.55 -10.06
CA PHE A 29 10.30 2.86 -8.89
C PHE A 29 9.57 2.65 -7.56
N GLY A 30 8.25 2.75 -7.53
CA GLY A 30 7.43 2.41 -6.37
C GLY A 30 7.14 0.92 -6.29
N HIS A 31 6.42 0.36 -7.27
CA HIS A 31 5.93 -1.02 -7.18
C HIS A 31 6.97 -2.09 -7.52
N MET A 32 7.68 -1.96 -8.64
CA MET A 32 8.52 -3.07 -9.14
C MET A 32 9.55 -3.61 -8.13
N PRO A 33 10.24 -2.79 -7.31
CA PRO A 33 11.16 -3.32 -6.30
C PRO A 33 10.45 -4.30 -5.34
N MET A 34 9.29 -3.93 -4.83
CA MET A 34 8.52 -4.78 -3.91
C MET A 34 7.96 -6.03 -4.59
N LEU A 35 7.61 -5.95 -5.88
CA LEU A 35 7.18 -7.13 -6.64
C LEU A 35 8.31 -8.16 -6.87
N THR A 36 9.57 -7.80 -6.63
CA THR A 36 10.68 -8.76 -6.62
C THR A 36 10.88 -9.48 -5.28
N GLN A 37 10.24 -9.00 -4.21
CA GLN A 37 10.25 -9.67 -2.91
C GLN A 37 9.22 -10.81 -2.91
N PRO A 38 9.64 -12.07 -2.68
CA PRO A 38 8.76 -13.23 -2.79
C PRO A 38 7.50 -13.15 -1.91
N GLU A 39 7.64 -12.76 -0.65
CA GLU A 39 6.57 -12.67 0.34
C GLU A 39 5.53 -11.63 -0.08
N PHE A 40 6.00 -10.46 -0.54
CA PHE A 40 5.12 -9.41 -1.04
C PHE A 40 4.41 -9.82 -2.33
N ALA A 41 5.12 -10.44 -3.27
CA ALA A 41 4.53 -10.94 -4.51
C ALA A 41 3.48 -12.04 -4.26
N ASP A 42 3.68 -12.87 -3.24
CA ASP A 42 2.75 -13.90 -2.79
C ASP A 42 1.50 -13.26 -2.18
N PHE A 43 1.67 -12.29 -1.27
CA PHE A 43 0.57 -11.46 -0.75
C PHE A 43 -0.24 -10.83 -1.89
N TYR A 44 0.42 -10.20 -2.86
CA TYR A 44 -0.27 -9.50 -3.92
C TYR A 44 -1.02 -10.44 -4.88
N GLN A 45 -0.56 -11.70 -5.00
CA GLN A 45 -1.30 -12.75 -5.69
C GLN A 45 -2.54 -13.21 -4.88
N LEU A 46 -2.47 -13.28 -3.55
CA LEU A 46 -3.63 -13.53 -2.70
C LEU A 46 -4.64 -12.39 -2.79
N PHE A 47 -4.16 -11.14 -2.78
CA PHE A 47 -5.00 -9.95 -2.97
C PHE A 47 -5.85 -10.05 -4.23
N GLY A 48 -5.22 -10.35 -5.37
CA GLY A 48 -5.93 -10.54 -6.63
C GLY A 48 -6.93 -11.71 -6.62
N GLN A 49 -6.73 -12.74 -5.80
CA GLN A 49 -7.69 -13.85 -5.65
C GLN A 49 -8.89 -13.44 -4.81
N ALA A 50 -8.68 -12.74 -3.71
CA ALA A 50 -9.73 -12.20 -2.86
C ALA A 50 -10.60 -11.19 -3.63
N ALA A 51 -9.97 -10.29 -4.38
CA ALA A 51 -10.64 -9.27 -5.18
C ALA A 51 -11.58 -9.86 -6.26
N LEU A 52 -11.30 -11.08 -6.77
CA LEU A 52 -12.18 -11.77 -7.72
C LEU A 52 -13.49 -12.25 -7.09
N LYS A 53 -13.50 -12.49 -5.77
CA LYS A 53 -14.70 -12.91 -5.03
C LYS A 53 -15.43 -11.75 -4.35
N ALA A 54 -14.78 -10.61 -4.19
CA ALA A 54 -15.30 -9.46 -3.45
C ALA A 54 -16.48 -8.76 -4.11
N GLU A 55 -17.52 -8.51 -3.32
CA GLU A 55 -18.76 -7.84 -3.70
C GLU A 55 -19.13 -6.76 -2.66
N GLY A 56 -19.95 -5.80 -3.07
CA GLY A 56 -20.47 -4.77 -2.16
C GLY A 56 -19.40 -4.07 -1.34
N ALA A 57 -19.53 -4.14 0.00
CA ALA A 57 -18.64 -3.48 0.96
C ALA A 57 -17.24 -4.11 1.05
N GLU A 58 -17.01 -5.31 0.52
CA GLU A 58 -15.70 -5.95 0.54
C GLU A 58 -14.71 -5.27 -0.42
N ARG A 59 -15.22 -4.64 -1.49
CA ARG A 59 -14.42 -3.91 -2.47
C ARG A 59 -13.74 -2.67 -1.88
N PRO A 60 -14.46 -1.71 -1.28
CA PRO A 60 -13.81 -0.57 -0.65
C PRO A 60 -12.91 -1.00 0.51
N ALA A 61 -13.24 -2.07 1.23
CA ALA A 61 -12.35 -2.61 2.26
C ALA A 61 -11.02 -3.12 1.67
N LEU A 62 -11.06 -3.83 0.54
CA LEU A 62 -9.83 -4.23 -0.17
C LEU A 62 -9.08 -3.04 -0.76
N GLU A 63 -9.77 -2.00 -1.22
CA GLU A 63 -9.15 -0.75 -1.70
C GLU A 63 -8.42 -0.03 -0.57
N ALA A 64 -9.03 0.09 0.61
CA ALA A 64 -8.38 0.63 1.81
C ALA A 64 -7.20 -0.25 2.26
N PHE A 65 -7.37 -1.58 2.23
CA PHE A 65 -6.28 -2.51 2.51
C PHE A 65 -5.08 -2.24 1.60
N HIS A 66 -5.32 -2.14 0.30
CA HIS A 66 -4.31 -1.83 -0.70
C HIS A 66 -3.66 -0.48 -0.47
N TRP A 67 -4.47 0.56 -0.21
CA TRP A 67 -4.01 1.92 0.03
C TRP A 67 -3.01 2.00 1.18
N PHE A 68 -3.39 1.53 2.37
CA PHE A 68 -2.54 1.65 3.56
C PHE A 68 -1.41 0.62 3.64
N THR A 69 -1.27 -0.27 2.65
CA THR A 69 -0.17 -1.25 2.59
C THR A 69 0.66 -1.05 1.34
N VAL A 70 0.13 -1.38 0.17
CA VAL A 70 0.85 -1.39 -1.11
C VAL A 70 1.23 0.02 -1.54
N GLU A 71 0.37 1.01 -1.30
CA GLU A 71 0.63 2.40 -1.67
C GLU A 71 1.33 3.20 -0.57
N PHE A 72 0.87 3.06 0.68
CA PHE A 72 1.30 3.90 1.80
C PHE A 72 1.76 3.12 3.04
N GLY A 73 2.22 1.89 2.87
CA GLY A 73 2.67 1.04 3.98
C GLY A 73 4.05 1.41 4.55
N LEU A 74 4.15 1.29 5.87
CA LEU A 74 5.39 1.42 6.64
C LEU A 74 5.78 0.09 7.30
N LEU A 75 7.08 -0.12 7.49
CA LEU A 75 7.67 -1.28 8.14
C LEU A 75 8.55 -0.83 9.31
N GLU A 76 8.40 -1.43 10.47
CA GLU A 76 9.30 -1.19 11.60
C GLU A 76 10.54 -2.07 11.50
N GLU A 77 11.72 -1.45 11.57
CA GLU A 77 13.03 -2.13 11.56
C GLU A 77 13.78 -1.76 12.85
N PRO A 78 14.82 -2.53 13.25
CA PRO A 78 15.60 -2.21 14.46
C PRO A 78 16.21 -0.80 14.45
N GLU A 79 16.52 -0.26 13.27
CA GLU A 79 17.02 1.10 13.06
C GLU A 79 15.90 2.13 12.80
N GLY A 80 14.65 1.79 13.15
CA GLY A 80 13.45 2.62 13.07
C GLY A 80 12.59 2.36 11.83
N THR A 81 11.45 3.04 11.76
CA THR A 81 10.47 2.92 10.67
C THR A 81 11.07 3.15 9.28
N ARG A 82 10.65 2.33 8.31
CA ARG A 82 11.02 2.35 6.89
C ARG A 82 9.77 2.39 6.02
N ILE A 83 9.92 2.93 4.83
CA ILE A 83 8.86 3.02 3.82
C ILE A 83 8.97 1.81 2.90
N PHE A 84 7.85 1.17 2.58
CA PHE A 84 7.76 0.23 1.46
C PHE A 84 6.61 0.54 0.49
N GLY A 85 5.65 1.38 0.89
CA GLY A 85 4.52 1.80 0.05
C GLY A 85 4.97 2.53 -1.22
N ALA A 86 4.44 2.13 -2.36
CA ALA A 86 4.82 2.64 -3.68
C ALA A 86 4.46 4.12 -3.88
N GLY A 87 3.27 4.53 -3.43
CA GLY A 87 2.82 5.92 -3.40
C GLY A 87 3.85 6.81 -2.69
N ILE A 88 4.30 6.39 -1.51
CA ILE A 88 5.31 7.14 -0.74
C ILE A 88 6.66 7.16 -1.48
N VAL A 89 7.21 6.00 -1.86
CA VAL A 89 8.56 5.93 -2.48
C VAL A 89 8.65 6.75 -3.78
N SER A 90 7.54 6.93 -4.49
CA SER A 90 7.47 7.64 -5.76
C SER A 90 7.17 9.15 -5.65
N SER A 91 7.01 9.69 -4.44
CA SER A 91 6.79 11.12 -4.18
C SER A 91 7.79 11.64 -3.14
N ASN A 92 8.53 12.68 -3.52
CA ASN A 92 9.55 13.27 -2.64
C ASN A 92 8.93 13.85 -1.36
N GLU A 93 7.82 14.58 -1.51
CA GLU A 93 7.13 15.18 -0.37
C GLU A 93 6.62 14.12 0.60
N GLU A 94 5.95 13.06 0.09
CA GLU A 94 5.46 11.96 0.93
C GLU A 94 6.58 11.22 1.67
N VAL A 95 7.75 10.96 1.04
CA VAL A 95 8.89 10.33 1.75
C VAL A 95 9.27 11.10 3.01
N THR A 96 9.33 12.43 2.92
CA THR A 96 9.69 13.27 4.07
C THR A 96 8.55 13.39 5.08
N HIS A 97 7.31 13.46 4.60
CA HIS A 97 6.11 13.60 5.43
C HIS A 97 5.82 12.34 6.23
N ALA A 98 5.79 11.17 5.59
CA ALA A 98 5.50 9.87 6.19
C ALA A 98 6.40 9.52 7.39
N LEU A 99 7.66 9.95 7.35
CA LEU A 99 8.64 9.72 8.42
C LEU A 99 8.71 10.85 9.45
N SER A 100 7.96 11.93 9.27
CA SER A 100 7.91 13.06 10.20
C SER A 100 7.04 12.76 11.43
N ASP A 101 7.06 13.69 12.39
CA ASP A 101 6.18 13.68 13.58
C ASP A 101 4.77 14.21 13.29
N GLN A 102 4.49 14.65 12.05
CA GLN A 102 3.16 15.16 11.65
C GLN A 102 2.19 14.03 11.28
N VAL A 103 2.70 12.83 11.00
CA VAL A 103 1.91 11.67 10.61
C VAL A 103 1.66 10.76 11.80
N THR A 104 0.39 10.44 12.02
CA THR A 104 -0.02 9.43 13.00
C THR A 104 0.40 8.06 12.49
N LYS A 105 1.23 7.37 13.27
CA LYS A 105 1.69 6.01 12.94
C LYS A 105 0.93 5.02 13.81
N THR A 106 0.02 4.28 13.19
CA THR A 106 -0.85 3.30 13.87
C THR A 106 -0.33 1.88 13.63
N PRO A 107 -0.30 1.00 14.65
CA PRO A 107 0.06 -0.40 14.42
C PRO A 107 -0.87 -1.07 13.41
N PHE A 108 -0.32 -1.91 12.54
CA PHE A 108 -1.10 -2.66 11.56
C PHE A 108 -2.15 -3.55 12.22
N ASP A 109 -3.41 -3.29 11.87
CA ASP A 109 -4.57 -4.10 12.23
C ASP A 109 -5.54 -4.08 11.03
N PRO A 110 -5.76 -5.22 10.35
CA PRO A 110 -6.66 -5.31 9.21
C PRO A 110 -8.07 -4.77 9.45
N ASP A 111 -8.65 -4.94 10.64
CA ASP A 111 -10.02 -4.50 10.89
C ASP A 111 -10.09 -2.98 11.09
N VAL A 112 -9.08 -2.38 11.71
CA VAL A 112 -8.99 -0.91 11.85
C VAL A 112 -8.67 -0.26 10.52
N LEU A 113 -7.70 -0.82 9.79
CA LEU A 113 -7.18 -0.27 8.56
C LEU A 113 -8.25 -0.16 7.46
N VAL A 114 -9.07 -1.21 7.29
CA VAL A 114 -10.11 -1.22 6.24
C VAL A 114 -11.29 -0.30 6.53
N ASP A 115 -11.46 0.11 7.79
CA ASP A 115 -12.48 1.06 8.24
C ASP A 115 -11.94 2.51 8.32
N THR A 116 -10.66 2.73 7.95
CA THR A 116 -10.02 4.05 7.99
C THR A 116 -10.24 4.78 6.65
N ASP A 117 -10.75 6.01 6.73
CA ASP A 117 -10.90 6.89 5.57
C ASP A 117 -9.54 7.42 5.09
N TYR A 118 -9.38 7.62 3.79
CA TYR A 118 -8.19 8.25 3.20
C TYR A 118 -8.55 9.24 2.10
N GLU A 119 -7.62 10.17 1.83
CA GLU A 119 -7.75 11.15 0.76
C GLU A 119 -6.64 10.96 -0.29
N VAL A 120 -7.03 10.99 -1.57
CA VAL A 120 -6.11 10.73 -2.70
C VAL A 120 -5.36 11.97 -3.19
N TYR A 121 -5.76 13.16 -2.76
CA TYR A 121 -5.24 14.44 -3.27
C TYR A 121 -4.31 15.17 -2.30
N ASN A 122 -4.20 14.68 -1.06
CA ASN A 122 -3.43 15.29 0.01
C ASN A 122 -2.43 14.28 0.57
N LEU A 123 -1.43 14.80 1.28
CA LEU A 123 -0.49 13.98 2.04
C LEU A 123 -1.24 13.21 3.15
N GLN A 124 -0.80 12.00 3.47
CA GLN A 124 -1.50 11.14 4.43
C GLN A 124 -1.28 11.62 5.87
N ASP A 125 -2.35 11.81 6.63
CA ASP A 125 -2.29 12.19 8.05
C ASP A 125 -2.11 10.99 9.00
N GLU A 126 -2.49 9.79 8.54
CA GLU A 126 -2.37 8.53 9.27
C GLU A 126 -1.85 7.42 8.36
N LEU A 127 -0.87 6.66 8.85
CA LEU A 127 -0.25 5.53 8.17
C LEU A 127 -0.14 4.32 9.11
N PHE A 128 -0.12 3.13 8.53
CA PHE A 128 -0.03 1.88 9.28
C PHE A 128 1.38 1.28 9.23
N VAL A 129 1.87 0.87 10.40
CA VAL A 129 3.21 0.29 10.58
C VAL A 129 3.12 -1.21 10.83
N MET A 130 3.77 -1.98 9.97
CA MET A 130 3.91 -3.43 10.08
C MET A 130 5.24 -3.80 10.73
N ASP A 131 5.28 -4.90 11.46
CA ASP A 131 6.51 -5.45 12.04
C ASP A 131 7.28 -6.34 11.07
N SER A 132 6.60 -6.88 10.04
CA SER A 132 7.19 -7.75 9.01
C SER A 132 6.26 -7.94 7.81
N PHE A 133 6.80 -8.36 6.66
CA PHE A 133 5.97 -8.82 5.55
C PHE A 133 5.21 -10.11 5.86
N GLU A 134 5.69 -10.93 6.79
CA GLU A 134 4.95 -12.11 7.28
C GLU A 134 3.65 -11.69 7.97
N GLN A 135 3.71 -10.66 8.83
CA GLN A 135 2.51 -10.08 9.46
C GLN A 135 1.51 -9.56 8.42
N LEU A 136 1.98 -8.91 7.35
CA LEU A 136 1.12 -8.47 6.25
C LEU A 136 0.43 -9.65 5.56
N VAL A 137 1.20 -10.69 5.20
CA VAL A 137 0.68 -11.87 4.50
C VAL A 137 -0.34 -12.62 5.36
N ASP A 138 -0.01 -12.87 6.62
CA ASP A 138 -0.86 -13.63 7.53
C ASP A 138 -2.08 -12.83 7.95
N GLY A 139 -1.93 -11.55 8.28
CA GLY A 139 -3.04 -10.66 8.59
C GLY A 139 -4.03 -10.53 7.43
N PHE A 140 -3.55 -10.41 6.19
CA PHE A 140 -4.42 -10.40 5.01
C PHE A 140 -5.13 -11.75 4.82
N ARG A 141 -4.41 -12.87 4.98
CA ARG A 141 -4.97 -14.21 4.81
C ARG A 141 -6.08 -14.48 5.83
N ASP A 142 -5.83 -14.18 7.10
CA ASP A 142 -6.80 -14.40 8.16
C ASP A 142 -8.03 -13.51 7.95
N TRP A 143 -7.83 -12.21 7.71
CA TRP A 143 -8.90 -11.24 7.45
C TRP A 143 -9.79 -11.64 6.27
N THR A 144 -9.20 -12.12 5.17
CA THR A 144 -9.94 -12.58 3.98
C THR A 144 -10.62 -13.93 4.18
N SER A 145 -10.02 -14.87 4.91
CA SER A 145 -10.61 -16.18 5.20
C SER A 145 -11.86 -16.07 6.08
N GLU A 146 -11.85 -15.20 7.09
CA GLU A 146 -13.03 -14.91 7.92
C GLU A 146 -14.21 -14.37 7.10
N ARG A 147 -13.91 -13.70 5.99
CA ARG A 147 -14.87 -13.11 5.05
C ARG A 147 -15.19 -14.01 3.86
N ASN A 148 -14.69 -15.25 3.83
CA ASN A 148 -14.82 -16.22 2.73
C ASN A 148 -14.28 -15.73 1.37
N LEU A 149 -13.34 -14.79 1.37
CA LEU A 149 -12.71 -14.25 0.15
C LEU A 149 -11.56 -15.12 -0.35
N LEU A 150 -10.90 -15.87 0.54
CA LEU A 150 -9.89 -16.88 0.20
C LEU A 150 -10.35 -18.30 0.55
#